data_AF-A0A329SLW0-F1
#
_entry.id   AF-A0A329SLW0-F1
#
_cell.length_a   1.000
_cell.length_b   1.000
_cell.length_c   1.000
_cell.angle_alpha   90.00
_cell.angle_beta   90.00
_cell.angle_gamma   90.00
#
_symmetry.space_group_name_H-M   'P 1'
#
loop_
_entity.id
_entity.type
_entity.pdbx_description
1 polymer ?
#
loop_
_entity_poly.entity_id
_entity_poly.type
_entity_poly.pdbx_seq_one_letter_code
_entity_poly.pdbx_strand_id
1 'polypeptide(L)'
;MGEIDDGTEAATLGLNTLQDAFRGSTSSWTKKGDGTVIINFTSTDTKDVTVNIMSGGDRIDEVDVKAGGTSQWNSTVKALGGKTLYLDRWRPGFLGLPGTGGGSLVLWVPRSSQGGHLEIEAKLNVS
;
A
#
# COMPACT_ATOMS: atom_id res chain seq x y z
N MET A 1 10.55 1.13 15.77
CA MET A 1 9.76 2.35 15.55
C MET A 1 8.51 2.30 16.45
N GLY A 2 8.15 3.44 17.04
CA GLY A 2 7.23 3.56 18.20
C GLY A 2 5.82 4.03 17.83
N GLU A 3 5.19 4.82 18.69
CA GLU A 3 4.00 5.59 18.29
C GLU A 3 4.45 6.91 17.64
N ILE A 4 3.62 7.45 16.75
CA ILE A 4 3.82 8.77 16.15
C ILE A 4 2.56 9.60 16.29
N ASP A 5 2.70 10.92 16.20
CA ASP A 5 1.57 11.84 16.15
C ASP A 5 0.87 11.81 14.79
N ASP A 6 -0.32 12.37 14.74
CA ASP A 6 -1.15 12.44 13.53
C ASP A 6 -0.38 13.09 12.37
N GLY A 7 -0.60 12.62 11.14
CA GLY A 7 0.12 13.16 9.99
C GLY A 7 -0.37 12.66 8.65
N THR A 8 -0.10 13.46 7.61
CA THR A 8 -0.41 13.16 6.20
C THR A 8 0.82 13.29 5.30
N GLU A 9 1.94 13.74 5.86
CA GLU A 9 3.18 13.91 5.10
C GLU A 9 3.86 12.55 4.87
N ALA A 10 4.26 12.27 3.63
CA ALA A 10 4.91 11.03 3.24
C ALA A 10 6.17 10.73 4.08
N ALA A 11 6.96 11.76 4.39
CA ALA A 11 8.16 11.64 5.21
C ALA A 11 7.84 11.20 6.65
N THR A 12 6.78 11.74 7.24
CA THR A 12 6.32 11.42 8.60
C THR A 12 5.86 9.97 8.71
N LEU A 13 5.30 9.42 7.63
CA LEU A 13 4.76 8.06 7.61
C LEU A 13 5.73 7.03 7.02
N GLY A 14 6.90 7.45 6.56
CA GLY A 14 7.87 6.58 5.90
C GLY A 14 7.36 6.01 4.57
N LEU A 15 6.47 6.74 3.90
CA LEU A 15 5.94 6.37 2.59
C LEU A 15 7.00 6.62 1.53
N ASN A 16 7.44 5.55 0.88
CA ASN A 16 8.42 5.59 -0.18
C ASN A 16 7.87 4.90 -1.43
N THR A 17 7.73 5.65 -2.51
CA THR A 17 7.34 5.12 -3.81
C THR A 17 8.58 4.95 -4.67
N LEU A 18 8.87 3.73 -5.08
CA LEU A 18 9.93 3.41 -6.04
C LEU A 18 9.31 3.31 -7.42
N GLN A 19 9.82 4.11 -8.36
CA GLN A 19 9.37 4.17 -9.75
C GLN A 19 7.94 4.72 -9.93
N ASP A 20 7.47 4.75 -11.18
CA ASP A 20 6.33 5.57 -11.57
C ASP A 20 4.96 4.95 -11.27
N ALA A 21 4.83 3.62 -11.10
CA ALA A 21 3.52 2.99 -10.89
C ALA A 21 2.80 3.54 -9.66
N PHE A 22 3.50 3.77 -8.56
CA PHE A 22 2.91 4.29 -7.33
C PHE A 22 3.07 5.80 -7.14
N ARG A 23 3.63 6.50 -8.12
CA ARG A 23 3.87 7.94 -8.02
C ARG A 23 2.56 8.71 -7.79
N GLY A 24 2.57 9.60 -6.80
CA GLY A 24 1.40 10.38 -6.39
C GLY A 24 0.49 9.67 -5.38
N SER A 25 0.91 8.52 -4.85
CA SER A 25 0.25 7.90 -3.70
C SER A 25 0.44 8.74 -2.43
N THR A 26 -0.56 8.72 -1.55
CA THR A 26 -0.53 9.44 -0.27
C THR A 26 -0.93 8.51 0.88
N SER A 27 -0.71 8.96 2.11
CA SER A 27 -1.13 8.24 3.31
C SER A 27 -1.52 9.21 4.41
N SER A 28 -2.42 8.79 5.29
CA SER A 28 -2.84 9.51 6.49
C SER A 28 -2.78 8.60 7.70
N TRP A 29 -2.39 9.17 8.83
CA TRP A 29 -2.36 8.49 10.12
C TRP A 29 -3.05 9.34 11.17
N THR A 30 -3.92 8.72 11.96
CA THR A 30 -4.36 9.26 13.24
C THR A 30 -3.97 8.31 14.36
N LYS A 31 -3.42 8.86 15.43
CA LYS A 31 -2.94 8.11 16.59
C LYS A 31 -4.10 7.51 17.37
N LYS A 32 -5.18 8.26 17.57
CA LYS A 32 -6.42 7.76 18.18
C LYS A 32 -7.38 7.37 17.07
N GLY A 33 -7.73 6.09 17.01
CA GLY A 33 -8.50 5.56 15.89
C GLY A 33 -9.18 4.23 16.20
N ASP A 34 -9.73 3.63 15.16
CA ASP A 34 -10.53 2.41 15.18
C ASP A 34 -9.70 1.13 15.07
N GLY A 35 -8.39 1.25 14.89
CA GLY A 35 -7.47 0.13 14.72
C GLY A 35 -7.38 -0.37 13.29
N THR A 36 -7.88 0.38 12.30
CA THR A 36 -7.93 -0.07 10.91
C THR A 36 -6.69 0.35 10.12
N VAL A 37 -6.28 -0.50 9.18
CA VAL A 37 -5.33 -0.18 8.11
C VAL A 37 -6.06 -0.38 6.78
N ILE A 38 -6.19 0.67 5.97
CA ILE A 38 -6.90 0.64 4.68
C ILE A 38 -5.92 1.02 3.58
N ILE A 39 -5.96 0.27 2.46
CA ILE A 39 -5.33 0.66 1.21
C ILE A 39 -6.43 0.79 0.16
N ASN A 40 -6.62 2.01 -0.34
CA ASN A 40 -7.49 2.32 -1.46
C ASN A 40 -6.64 2.38 -2.72
N PHE A 41 -6.90 1.48 -3.66
CA PHE A 41 -6.23 1.45 -4.96
C PHE A 41 -7.04 2.25 -5.97
N THR A 42 -6.37 3.12 -6.72
CA THR A 42 -6.91 3.78 -7.92
C THR A 42 -5.99 3.53 -9.09
N SER A 43 -6.49 2.80 -10.09
CA SER A 43 -5.75 2.49 -11.30
C SER A 43 -5.99 3.53 -12.39
N THR A 44 -4.91 4.05 -12.95
CA THR A 44 -4.90 4.72 -14.26
C THR A 44 -4.27 3.82 -15.33
N ASP A 45 -3.95 2.56 -14.97
CA ASP A 45 -3.45 1.58 -15.93
C ASP A 45 -4.53 1.26 -16.98
N THR A 46 -4.06 0.96 -18.18
CA THR A 46 -4.89 0.57 -19.33
C THR A 46 -5.20 -0.93 -19.33
N LYS A 47 -4.62 -1.68 -18.40
CA LYS A 47 -4.81 -3.11 -18.23
C LYS A 47 -5.13 -3.45 -16.78
N ASP A 48 -5.76 -4.60 -16.60
CA ASP A 48 -5.90 -5.21 -15.28
C ASP A 48 -4.52 -5.51 -14.71
N VAL A 49 -4.37 -5.26 -13.41
CA VAL A 49 -3.13 -5.49 -12.67
C VAL A 49 -3.44 -6.18 -11.36
N THR A 50 -2.43 -6.83 -10.82
CA THR A 50 -2.50 -7.47 -9.52
C THR A 50 -1.46 -6.81 -8.62
N VAL A 51 -1.84 -6.52 -7.38
CA VAL A 51 -0.95 -5.95 -6.36
C VAL A 51 -0.71 -6.98 -5.28
N ASN A 52 0.55 -7.40 -5.14
CA ASN A 52 0.98 -8.20 -4.00
C ASN A 52 1.13 -7.31 -2.78
N ILE A 53 0.62 -7.77 -1.64
CA ILE A 53 0.82 -7.14 -0.34
C ILE A 53 1.79 -8.01 0.43
N MET A 54 2.96 -7.46 0.73
CA MET A 54 4.06 -8.17 1.37
C MET A 54 4.38 -7.59 2.74
N SER A 55 4.83 -8.43 3.66
CA SER A 55 5.43 -8.01 4.93
C SER A 55 6.51 -8.99 5.37
N GLY A 56 7.67 -8.47 5.79
CA GLY A 56 8.78 -9.32 6.26
C GLY A 56 9.39 -10.24 5.19
N GLY A 57 9.12 -9.99 3.90
CA GLY A 57 9.56 -10.83 2.78
C GLY A 57 8.51 -11.82 2.28
N ASP A 58 7.44 -12.03 3.04
CA ASP A 58 6.36 -12.95 2.67
C ASP A 58 5.16 -12.19 2.08
N ARG A 59 4.48 -12.82 1.11
CA ARG A 59 3.19 -12.34 0.61
C ARG A 59 2.12 -12.65 1.64
N ILE A 60 1.47 -11.60 2.14
CA ILE A 60 0.36 -11.73 3.10
C ILE A 60 -0.99 -11.68 2.41
N ASP A 61 -1.08 -11.03 1.25
CA ASP A 61 -2.30 -10.98 0.44
C ASP A 61 -2.03 -10.53 -1.02
N GLU A 62 -3.08 -10.56 -1.83
CA GLU A 62 -3.08 -10.16 -3.24
C GLU A 62 -4.41 -9.48 -3.61
N VAL A 63 -4.33 -8.40 -4.40
CA VAL A 63 -5.50 -7.61 -4.80
C VAL A 63 -5.51 -7.41 -6.30
N ASP A 64 -6.56 -7.89 -6.96
CA ASP A 64 -6.81 -7.60 -8.36
C ASP A 64 -7.47 -6.23 -8.54
N VAL A 65 -6.91 -5.40 -9.41
CA VAL A 65 -7.43 -4.07 -9.74
C VAL A 65 -7.65 -3.97 -11.24
N LYS A 66 -8.91 -3.69 -11.62
CA LYS A 66 -9.29 -3.53 -13.02
C LYS A 66 -8.66 -2.29 -13.65
N ALA A 67 -8.44 -2.34 -14.97
CA ALA A 67 -8.03 -1.19 -15.76
C ALA A 67 -8.94 0.03 -15.49
N GLY A 68 -8.36 1.18 -15.15
CA GLY A 68 -9.12 2.39 -14.80
C GLY A 68 -9.99 2.29 -13.53
N GLY A 69 -9.93 1.17 -12.81
CA GLY A 69 -10.81 0.85 -11.70
C GLY A 69 -10.24 1.19 -10.32
N THR A 70 -11.02 0.87 -9.30
CA THR A 70 -10.61 0.96 -7.89
C THR A 70 -10.78 -0.37 -7.20
N SER A 71 -10.05 -0.58 -6.12
CA SER A 71 -10.19 -1.73 -5.22
C SER A 71 -9.74 -1.32 -3.83
N GLN A 72 -10.15 -2.07 -2.81
CA GLN A 72 -9.79 -1.79 -1.44
C GLN A 72 -9.25 -3.04 -0.77
N TRP A 73 -8.22 -2.86 0.05
CA TRP A 73 -7.74 -3.85 0.97
C TRP A 73 -7.76 -3.31 2.40
N ASN A 74 -8.07 -4.17 3.35
CA ASN A 74 -8.08 -3.79 4.76
C ASN A 74 -7.35 -4.81 5.64
N SER A 75 -6.81 -4.31 6.74
CA SER A 75 -6.25 -5.07 7.83
C SER A 75 -6.35 -4.26 9.12
N THR A 76 -5.57 -4.60 10.14
CA THR A 76 -5.61 -3.91 11.43
C THR A 76 -4.24 -3.45 11.89
N VAL A 77 -4.21 -2.34 12.63
CA VAL A 77 -3.02 -1.83 13.34
C VAL A 77 -2.52 -2.89 14.33
N LYS A 78 -3.40 -3.71 14.91
CA LYS A 78 -3.01 -4.83 15.77
C LYS A 78 -2.18 -5.88 15.02
N ALA A 79 -2.54 -6.21 13.79
CA ALA A 79 -1.83 -7.21 12.99
C ALA A 79 -0.52 -6.64 12.40
N LEU A 80 -0.55 -5.38 11.97
CA LEU A 80 0.52 -4.78 11.16
C LEU A 80 1.40 -3.79 11.90
N GLY A 81 1.00 -3.32 13.08
CA GLY A 81 1.68 -2.28 13.84
C GLY A 81 3.15 -2.57 14.09
N GLY A 82 4.02 -1.71 13.56
CA GLY A 82 5.46 -1.85 13.63
C GLY A 82 6.08 -2.69 12.51
N LYS A 83 5.28 -3.27 11.60
CA LYS A 83 5.76 -3.96 10.40
C LYS A 83 5.89 -2.98 9.24
N THR A 84 6.72 -3.35 8.28
CA THR A 84 6.78 -2.69 6.98
C THR A 84 5.91 -3.45 6.00
N LEU A 85 5.08 -2.71 5.26
CA LEU A 85 4.37 -3.16 4.09
C LEU A 85 5.19 -2.84 2.84
N TYR A 86 5.18 -3.78 1.91
CA TYR A 86 5.74 -3.61 0.58
C TYR A 86 4.68 -4.04 -0.43
N LEU A 87 4.30 -3.12 -1.32
CA LEU A 87 3.34 -3.35 -2.39
C LEU A 87 4.10 -3.49 -3.70
N ASP A 88 3.79 -4.55 -4.43
CA ASP A 88 4.36 -4.81 -5.76
C ASP A 88 3.25 -4.99 -6.77
N ARG A 89 3.20 -4.08 -7.75
CA ARG A 89 2.24 -4.15 -8.85
C ARG A 89 2.85 -4.98 -9.98
N TRP A 90 2.12 -5.99 -10.42
CA TRP A 90 2.54 -6.83 -11.54
C TRP A 90 1.38 -7.12 -12.50
N ARG A 91 1.74 -7.55 -13.72
CA ARG A 91 0.82 -8.12 -14.70
C ARG A 91 1.47 -9.30 -15.42
N PRO A 92 0.73 -10.36 -15.75
CA PRO A 92 1.29 -11.46 -16.54
C PRO A 92 1.69 -10.97 -17.94
N GLY A 93 2.92 -11.29 -18.35
CA GLY A 93 3.41 -11.03 -19.71
C GLY A 93 2.84 -12.02 -20.74
N PHE A 94 3.31 -11.92 -21.99
CA PHE A 94 2.90 -12.80 -23.11
C PHE A 94 3.13 -14.31 -22.85
N LEU A 95 4.01 -14.65 -21.90
CA LEU A 95 4.27 -16.03 -21.46
C LEU A 95 3.65 -16.38 -20.10
N GLY A 96 2.77 -15.53 -19.55
CA GLY A 96 2.19 -15.71 -18.21
C GLY A 96 3.18 -15.51 -17.06
N LEU A 97 4.41 -15.11 -17.36
CA LEU A 97 5.43 -14.84 -16.34
C LEU A 97 5.12 -13.51 -15.62
N PRO A 98 5.20 -13.47 -14.28
CA PRO A 98 5.06 -12.24 -13.52
C PRO A 98 6.15 -11.23 -13.92
N GLY A 99 5.75 -10.05 -14.37
CA GLY A 99 6.67 -8.93 -14.57
C GLY A 99 6.41 -7.86 -13.52
N THR A 100 7.43 -7.54 -12.71
CA THR A 100 7.39 -6.49 -11.66
C THR A 100 7.75 -5.09 -12.19
N GLY A 101 7.72 -4.91 -13.51
CA GLY A 101 8.24 -3.74 -14.22
C GLY A 101 7.46 -2.43 -14.03
N GLY A 102 6.76 -2.26 -12.91
CA GLY A 102 5.99 -1.04 -12.63
C GLY A 102 6.49 -0.21 -11.47
N GLY A 103 7.11 -0.82 -10.48
CA GLY A 103 7.53 -0.13 -9.26
C GLY A 103 6.86 -0.66 -8.03
N SER A 104 7.24 -0.10 -6.90
CA SER A 104 6.87 -0.61 -5.58
C SER A 104 6.52 0.54 -4.65
N LEU A 105 5.64 0.28 -3.69
CA LEU A 105 5.37 1.21 -2.59
C LEU A 105 5.78 0.55 -1.29
N VAL A 106 6.54 1.27 -0.47
CA VAL A 106 6.99 0.81 0.84
C VAL A 106 6.48 1.77 1.90
N LEU A 107 5.92 1.23 2.97
CA LEU A 107 5.41 2.01 4.09
C LEU A 107 5.59 1.25 5.40
N TRP A 108 5.93 1.96 6.46
CA TRP A 108 5.89 1.41 7.81
C TRP A 108 4.54 1.70 8.48
N VAL A 109 3.91 0.69 9.08
CA VAL A 109 2.63 0.86 9.77
C VAL A 109 2.89 1.29 11.22
N PRO A 110 2.40 2.47 11.66
CA PRO A 110 2.63 2.91 13.01
C PRO A 110 1.94 2.06 14.07
N ARG A 111 2.47 2.09 15.29
CA ARG A 111 1.81 1.52 16.47
C ARG A 111 1.00 2.59 17.17
N SER A 112 -0.09 2.20 17.80
CA SER A 112 -0.80 3.04 18.76
C SER A 112 -1.50 2.22 19.82
N SER A 113 -1.29 2.58 21.08
CA SER A 113 -2.08 2.13 22.23
C SER A 113 -3.51 2.68 22.23
N GLN A 114 -3.80 3.68 21.38
CA GLN A 114 -5.12 4.31 21.22
C GLN A 114 -5.86 3.85 19.97
N GLY A 115 -5.52 2.66 19.46
CA GLY A 115 -6.12 2.04 18.28
C GLY A 115 -5.39 2.43 17.00
N GLY A 116 -5.28 3.72 16.73
CA GLY A 116 -4.72 4.25 15.49
C GLY A 116 -5.61 4.03 14.27
N HIS A 117 -5.37 4.76 13.18
CA HIS A 117 -6.01 4.55 11.90
C HIS A 117 -5.04 4.95 10.80
N LEU A 118 -4.76 4.02 9.89
CA LEU A 118 -3.91 4.25 8.74
C LEU A 118 -4.73 4.10 7.46
N GLU A 119 -4.70 5.10 6.61
CA GLU A 119 -5.29 5.04 5.27
C GLU A 119 -4.25 5.40 4.21
N ILE A 120 -4.20 4.64 3.13
CA ILE A 120 -3.24 4.78 2.03
C ILE A 120 -4.01 4.89 0.73
N GLU A 121 -3.80 5.99 0.01
CA GLU A 121 -4.32 6.19 -1.33
C GLU A 121 -3.25 5.77 -2.34
N ALA A 122 -3.28 4.51 -2.75
CA ALA A 122 -2.31 3.92 -3.67
C ALA A 122 -2.72 4.16 -5.14
N LYS A 123 -1.90 4.91 -5.87
CA LYS A 123 -2.03 5.03 -7.34
C LYS A 123 -1.40 3.83 -8.02
N LEU A 124 -2.03 3.36 -9.10
CA LEU A 124 -1.47 2.37 -10.01
C LEU A 124 -1.42 2.98 -11.41
N ASN A 125 -0.29 3.58 -11.74
CA ASN A 125 -0.06 4.28 -13.00
C ASN A 125 0.41 3.33 -14.10
N VAL A 126 0.21 3.76 -15.35
CA VAL A 126 0.73 3.08 -16.53
C VAL A 126 2.26 2.95 -16.42
N SER A 127 2.76 1.73 -16.60
CA SER A 127 4.18 1.41 -16.79
C SER A 127 4.38 0.28 -17.78
#